data_AF-A0A959T4Q0-F1
#
_entry.id   AF-A0A959T4Q0-F1
#
_cell.length_a   1.000
_cell.length_b   1.000
_cell.length_c   1.000
_cell.angle_alpha   90.00
_cell.angle_beta   90.00
_cell.angle_gamma   90.00
#
_symmetry.space_group_name_H-M   'P 1'
#
loop_
_entity.id
_entity.type
_entity.pdbx_description
1 polymer ?
#
loop_
_entity_poly.entity_id
_entity_poly.type
_entity_poly.pdbx_seq_one_letter_code
_entity_poly.pdbx_strand_id
1 'polypeptide(L)'
;MEWTLVSGSFVADSAYHYLMVGNHFDNTVTDTIHFGNYIWDPKAYTLIDNVCVSQGLEGCQSTNGVSEIVNSEVLLFPNPAVDHLDILGLKANAEGAIYDATGRMVWSGTVGQGRWTLDVEAWASGYYVLNLRSAEGHRSLKFVLTE
;
A
#
# COMPACT_ATOMS: atom_id res chain seq x y z
N MET A 1 -7.44 6.88 5.37
CA MET A 1 -7.30 6.92 3.90
C MET A 1 -8.07 5.75 3.34
N GLU A 2 -9.09 6.00 2.51
CA GLU A 2 -9.85 4.95 1.84
C GLU A 2 -9.40 4.87 0.38
N TRP A 3 -8.99 3.69 -0.08
CA TRP A 3 -8.69 3.45 -1.48
C TRP A 3 -9.98 3.55 -2.30
N THR A 4 -9.97 4.34 -3.37
CA THR A 4 -11.09 4.41 -4.31
C THR A 4 -10.82 3.52 -5.52
N LEU A 5 -11.68 2.53 -5.75
CA LEU A 5 -11.63 1.71 -6.96
C LEU A 5 -12.09 2.54 -8.17
N VAL A 6 -11.22 2.64 -9.19
CA VAL A 6 -11.57 3.19 -10.51
C VAL A 6 -11.60 2.05 -11.51
N SER A 7 -12.76 1.82 -12.14
CA SER A 7 -12.93 0.77 -13.14
C SER A 7 -13.87 1.20 -14.26
N GLY A 8 -13.70 0.61 -15.44
CA GLY A 8 -14.52 0.91 -16.61
C GLY A 8 -14.06 0.13 -17.84
N SER A 9 -14.80 0.32 -18.93
CA SER A 9 -14.45 -0.20 -20.26
C SER A 9 -14.63 0.90 -21.30
N PHE A 10 -13.86 0.82 -22.38
CA PHE A 10 -13.99 1.73 -23.50
C PHE A 10 -13.74 0.99 -24.82
N VAL A 11 -14.26 1.54 -25.90
CA VAL A 11 -13.94 1.12 -27.27
C VAL A 11 -13.11 2.25 -27.87
N ALA A 12 -11.92 1.94 -28.37
CA ALA A 12 -11.08 2.93 -29.02
C ALA A 12 -11.75 3.40 -30.33
N ASP A 13 -11.81 4.72 -30.54
CA ASP A 13 -12.31 5.32 -31.79
C ASP A 13 -11.22 5.45 -32.86
N SER A 14 -9.98 5.09 -32.53
CA SER A 14 -8.81 5.12 -33.41
C SER A 14 -7.77 4.08 -33.00
N ALA A 15 -6.67 4.01 -33.74
CA ALA A 15 -5.56 3.07 -33.53
C ALA A 15 -4.63 3.51 -32.37
N TYR A 16 -5.18 3.72 -31.18
CA TYR A 16 -4.38 4.01 -29.98
C TYR A 16 -3.62 2.78 -29.52
N HIS A 17 -2.39 2.99 -29.05
CA HIS A 17 -1.49 1.92 -28.61
C HIS A 17 -1.25 1.92 -27.09
N TYR A 18 -1.71 2.96 -26.38
CA TYR A 18 -1.38 3.19 -24.98
C TYR A 18 -2.61 3.59 -24.18
N LEU A 19 -2.66 3.12 -22.92
CA LEU A 19 -3.57 3.61 -21.90
C LEU A 19 -2.76 4.47 -20.93
N MET A 20 -3.28 5.66 -20.59
CA MET A 20 -2.70 6.53 -19.58
C MET A 20 -3.60 6.53 -18.35
N VAL A 21 -2.99 6.35 -17.17
CA VAL A 21 -3.65 6.50 -15.88
C VAL A 21 -2.92 7.62 -15.12
N GLY A 22 -3.66 8.65 -14.74
CA GLY A 22 -3.09 9.80 -14.03
C GLY A 22 -4.12 10.87 -13.73
N ASN A 23 -3.65 11.98 -13.16
CA ASN A 23 -4.46 13.18 -13.01
C ASN A 23 -4.45 13.98 -14.33
N HIS A 24 -5.63 14.12 -14.93
CA HIS A 24 -5.82 14.90 -16.16
C HIS A 24 -6.46 16.27 -15.90
N PHE A 25 -6.73 16.60 -14.64
CA PHE A 25 -7.25 17.90 -14.24
C PHE A 25 -6.11 18.84 -13.85
N ASP A 26 -6.42 20.13 -13.85
CA ASP A 26 -5.50 21.14 -13.36
C ASP A 26 -5.19 20.89 -11.87
N ASN A 27 -3.95 21.11 -11.47
CA ASN A 27 -3.54 20.97 -10.07
C ASN A 27 -4.34 21.90 -9.15
N THR A 28 -4.86 23.01 -9.67
CA THR A 28 -5.73 23.95 -8.94
C THR A 28 -7.04 23.34 -8.42
N VAL A 29 -7.49 22.23 -8.99
CA VAL A 29 -8.70 21.51 -8.55
C VAL A 29 -8.39 20.16 -7.89
N THR A 30 -7.11 19.90 -7.60
CA THR A 30 -6.65 18.66 -6.97
C THR A 30 -6.43 18.91 -5.49
N ASP A 31 -7.15 18.19 -4.64
CA ASP A 31 -6.93 18.21 -3.19
C ASP A 31 -5.77 17.28 -2.80
N THR A 32 -5.07 17.59 -1.72
CA THR A 32 -3.87 16.87 -1.29
C THR A 32 -3.89 16.54 0.20
N ILE A 33 -3.42 15.35 0.54
CA ILE A 33 -3.14 14.98 1.94
C ILE A 33 -1.67 15.31 2.22
N HIS A 34 -1.42 16.19 3.19
CA HIS A 34 -0.07 16.62 3.56
C HIS A 34 0.55 15.68 4.59
N PHE A 35 1.75 15.18 4.30
CA PHE A 35 2.47 14.21 5.14
C PHE A 35 3.63 14.81 5.96
N GLY A 36 4.05 16.06 5.68
CA GLY A 36 5.09 16.70 6.48
C GLY A 36 5.18 18.22 6.29
N ASN A 37 5.86 18.89 7.22
CA ASN A 37 5.93 20.36 7.31
C ASN A 37 7.09 21.00 6.52
N TYR A 38 7.68 20.30 5.55
CA TYR A 38 8.79 20.82 4.74
C TYR A 38 8.31 21.80 3.65
N ILE A 39 8.21 23.07 4.02
CA ILE A 39 7.69 24.16 3.17
C ILE A 39 8.64 24.51 2.00
N TRP A 40 9.92 24.18 2.13
CA TRP A 40 10.97 24.64 1.19
C TRP A 40 11.16 23.73 -0.03
N ASP A 41 10.62 22.52 -0.04
CA ASP A 41 10.66 21.60 -1.19
C ASP A 41 9.46 20.64 -1.22
N PRO A 42 8.23 21.14 -1.50
CA PRO A 42 7.05 20.30 -1.51
C PRO A 42 7.15 19.22 -2.59
N LYS A 43 6.98 17.95 -2.18
CA LYS A 43 6.85 16.79 -3.08
C LYS A 43 5.45 16.21 -2.95
N ALA A 44 4.83 15.90 -4.08
CA ALA A 44 3.54 15.23 -4.13
C ALA A 44 3.71 13.85 -4.79
N TYR A 45 3.00 12.86 -4.26
CA TYR A 45 2.94 11.51 -4.81
C TYR A 45 1.49 11.13 -5.05
N THR A 46 1.20 10.54 -6.21
CA THR A 46 -0.07 9.86 -6.48
C THR A 46 0.18 8.36 -6.44
N LEU A 47 -0.52 7.66 -5.55
CA LEU A 47 -0.40 6.21 -5.43
C LEU A 47 -1.50 5.54 -6.27
N ILE A 48 -1.10 4.62 -7.14
CA ILE A 48 -2.00 3.81 -7.96
C ILE A 48 -1.58 2.36 -7.73
N ASP A 49 -2.55 1.49 -7.44
CA ASP A 49 -2.30 0.08 -7.15
C ASP A 49 -3.25 -0.83 -7.92
N ASN A 50 -2.83 -2.09 -8.10
CA ASN A 50 -3.62 -3.14 -8.74
C ASN A 50 -4.18 -2.77 -10.13
N VAL A 51 -3.35 -2.09 -10.96
CA VAL A 51 -3.72 -1.70 -12.32
C VAL A 51 -3.82 -2.95 -13.19
N CYS A 52 -4.99 -3.16 -13.80
CA CYS A 52 -5.21 -4.21 -14.76
C CYS A 52 -5.90 -3.68 -16.02
N VAL A 53 -5.44 -4.16 -17.18
CA VAL A 53 -5.98 -3.83 -18.50
C VAL A 53 -6.20 -5.12 -19.26
N SER A 54 -7.41 -5.32 -19.81
CA SER A 54 -7.78 -6.52 -20.56
C SER A 54 -8.53 -6.12 -21.83
N GLN A 55 -8.31 -6.86 -22.91
CA GLN A 55 -9.01 -6.67 -24.20
C GLN A 55 -10.27 -7.55 -24.32
N GLY A 56 -10.47 -8.51 -23.40
CA GLY A 56 -11.55 -9.50 -23.46
C GLY A 56 -12.77 -9.15 -22.62
N LEU A 57 -13.93 -9.72 -22.97
CA LEU A 57 -15.19 -9.63 -22.20
C LEU A 57 -15.10 -10.23 -20.80
N GLU A 58 -14.12 -11.12 -20.57
CA GLU A 58 -13.84 -11.69 -19.24
C GLU A 58 -13.24 -10.65 -18.28
N GLY A 59 -12.86 -9.48 -18.78
CA GLY A 59 -12.34 -8.37 -18.00
C GLY A 59 -11.01 -8.71 -17.32
N CYS A 60 -10.73 -7.97 -16.26
CA CYS A 60 -9.70 -8.31 -15.30
C CYS A 60 -10.27 -9.35 -14.35
N GLN A 61 -9.90 -10.62 -14.50
CA GLN A 61 -10.22 -11.62 -13.49
C GLN A 61 -9.50 -11.26 -12.18
N SER A 62 -10.23 -10.68 -11.24
CA SER A 62 -9.78 -10.50 -9.85
C SER A 62 -9.77 -11.85 -9.13
N THR A 63 -9.05 -12.85 -9.65
CA THR A 63 -8.83 -14.13 -8.96
C THR A 63 -7.75 -14.96 -9.66
N ASN A 64 -6.50 -14.71 -9.28
CA ASN A 64 -5.56 -15.80 -9.00
C ASN A 64 -5.07 -15.63 -7.55
N GLY A 65 -6.00 -15.37 -6.64
CA GLY A 65 -5.79 -15.70 -5.25
C GLY A 65 -5.79 -17.22 -5.16
N VAL A 66 -4.67 -17.81 -4.73
CA VAL A 66 -4.73 -19.09 -4.01
C VAL A 66 -5.91 -18.96 -3.06
N SER A 67 -6.86 -19.89 -3.13
CA SER A 67 -8.06 -19.95 -2.30
C SER A 67 -7.80 -19.27 -0.96
N GLU A 68 -8.55 -18.21 -0.65
CA GLU A 68 -8.59 -17.64 0.69
C GLU A 68 -9.01 -18.77 1.63
N ILE A 69 -8.03 -19.51 2.11
CA ILE A 69 -8.08 -20.10 3.43
C ILE A 69 -8.39 -18.89 4.30
N VAL A 70 -9.54 -18.91 4.96
CA VAL A 70 -9.94 -18.00 6.03
C VAL A 70 -8.79 -17.95 7.02
N ASN A 71 -7.83 -17.08 6.77
CA ASN A 71 -6.55 -17.09 7.47
C ASN A 71 -6.41 -15.72 8.08
N SER A 72 -6.97 -15.63 9.30
CA SER A 72 -6.86 -14.53 10.26
C SER A 72 -6.17 -13.29 9.70
N GLU A 73 -6.97 -12.27 9.37
CA GLU A 73 -6.46 -11.01 8.85
C GLU A 73 -5.39 -10.47 9.80
N VAL A 74 -4.17 -10.35 9.29
CA VAL A 74 -3.13 -9.60 9.99
C VAL A 74 -3.48 -8.13 9.83
N LEU A 75 -3.70 -7.45 10.96
CA LEU A 75 -4.10 -6.05 10.98
C LEU A 75 -2.90 -5.17 11.30
N LEU A 76 -2.77 -4.07 10.55
CA LEU A 76 -1.82 -2.98 10.84
C LEU A 76 -2.60 -1.73 11.25
N PHE A 77 -2.30 -1.19 12.42
CA PHE A 77 -2.91 0.06 12.88
C PHE A 77 -2.01 0.81 13.88
N PRO A 78 -2.21 2.11 14.11
CA PRO A 78 -3.06 3.00 13.33
C PRO A 78 -2.54 3.16 11.89
N ASN A 79 -3.44 3.49 10.96
CA ASN A 79 -3.04 3.88 9.60
C ASN A 79 -3.93 5.04 9.14
N PRO A 80 -3.41 6.28 9.04
CA PRO A 80 -1.99 6.64 9.20
C PRO A 80 -1.46 6.45 10.62
N ALA A 81 -0.18 6.06 10.75
CA ALA A 81 0.55 5.97 12.02
C ALA A 81 1.44 7.19 12.22
N VAL A 82 1.74 7.52 13.47
CA VAL A 82 2.57 8.68 13.84
C VAL A 82 3.85 8.22 14.54
N ASP A 83 3.70 7.63 15.71
CA ASP A 83 4.80 7.23 16.60
C ASP A 83 4.94 5.70 16.76
N HIS A 84 3.85 4.97 16.57
CA HIS A 84 3.83 3.52 16.67
C HIS A 84 3.02 2.84 15.57
N LEU A 85 3.38 1.59 15.29
CA LEU A 85 2.64 0.67 14.44
C LEU A 85 2.40 -0.63 15.19
N ASP A 86 1.13 -1.00 15.38
CA ASP A 86 0.71 -2.28 15.90
C ASP A 86 0.43 -3.28 14.78
N ILE A 87 0.91 -4.50 14.97
CA ILE A 87 0.62 -5.67 14.14
C ILE A 87 -0.14 -6.67 15.00
N LEU A 88 -1.36 -7.02 14.59
CA LEU A 88 -2.21 -8.01 15.26
C LEU A 88 -2.57 -9.16 14.33
N GLY A 89 -2.94 -10.31 14.90
CA GLY A 89 -3.49 -11.44 14.14
C GLY A 89 -2.46 -12.47 13.69
N LEU A 90 -1.20 -12.34 14.10
CA LEU A 90 -0.18 -13.37 13.88
C LEU A 90 -0.38 -14.58 14.81
N LYS A 91 -0.58 -15.75 14.20
CA LYS A 91 -0.69 -17.05 14.90
C LYS A 91 0.66 -17.61 15.36
N ALA A 92 1.74 -17.23 14.66
CA ALA A 92 3.11 -17.63 14.95
C ALA A 92 4.06 -16.47 14.67
N ASN A 93 5.26 -16.54 15.24
CA ASN A 93 6.31 -15.56 14.95
C ASN A 93 6.61 -15.56 13.44
N ALA A 94 6.83 -14.37 12.88
CA ALA A 94 7.14 -14.17 11.47
C ALA A 94 8.40 -13.31 11.33
N GLU A 95 9.19 -13.57 10.29
CA GLU A 95 10.24 -12.65 9.87
C GLU A 95 9.58 -11.46 9.16
N GLY A 96 9.84 -10.25 9.65
CA GLY A 96 9.35 -9.01 9.10
C GLY A 96 10.48 -8.19 8.47
N ALA A 97 10.18 -7.53 7.36
CA ALA A 97 11.03 -6.52 6.75
C ALA A 97 10.18 -5.35 6.27
N ILE A 98 10.56 -4.12 6.62
CA ILE A 98 9.85 -2.92 6.21
C ILE A 98 10.73 -2.10 5.25
N TYR A 99 10.10 -1.64 4.17
CA TYR A 99 10.71 -0.86 3.11
C TYR A 99 10.02 0.49 2.99
N ASP A 100 10.78 1.55 2.74
CA ASP A 100 10.24 2.86 2.36
C ASP A 100 9.81 2.90 0.89
N ALA A 101 9.20 4.02 0.46
CA ALA A 101 8.71 4.21 -0.90
C ALA A 101 9.79 4.09 -2.00
N THR A 102 11.08 4.19 -1.66
CA THR A 102 12.19 4.00 -2.61
C THR A 102 12.62 2.53 -2.72
N GLY A 103 12.06 1.64 -1.91
CA GLY A 103 12.46 0.24 -1.80
C GLY A 103 13.66 0.02 -0.88
N ARG A 104 14.10 1.04 -0.12
CA ARG A 104 15.15 0.88 0.88
C ARG A 104 14.57 0.22 2.12
N MET A 105 15.21 -0.85 2.59
CA MET A 105 14.84 -1.52 3.84
C MET A 105 15.20 -0.64 5.04
N VAL A 106 14.20 -0.25 5.82
CA VAL A 106 14.35 0.60 7.01
C VAL A 106 14.34 -0.20 8.31
N TRP A 107 13.76 -1.40 8.28
CA TRP A 107 13.69 -2.28 9.44
C TRP A 107 13.62 -3.75 9.02
N SER A 108 14.16 -4.62 9.85
CA SER A 108 13.99 -6.07 9.75
C SER A 108 14.06 -6.71 11.13
N GLY A 109 13.27 -7.75 11.38
CA GLY A 109 13.31 -8.47 12.65
C GLY A 109 12.23 -9.53 12.76
N THR A 110 12.07 -10.07 13.97
CA THR A 110 11.01 -11.05 14.25
C THR A 110 9.80 -10.32 14.82
N VAL A 111 8.65 -10.48 14.17
CA VAL A 111 7.35 -10.02 14.67
C VAL A 111 6.72 -11.14 15.49
N GLY A 112 6.39 -10.81 16.74
CA GLY A 112 5.84 -11.76 17.70
C GLY A 112 4.36 -12.11 17.46
N GLN A 113 3.88 -13.13 18.16
CA GLN A 113 2.46 -13.46 18.25
C GLN A 113 1.66 -12.39 19.02
N GLY A 114 0.35 -12.33 18.76
CA GLY A 114 -0.56 -11.42 19.49
C GLY A 114 -0.50 -9.99 18.96
N ARG A 115 -0.41 -9.01 19.88
CA ARG A 115 -0.17 -7.60 19.55
C ARG A 115 1.32 -7.33 19.66
N TRP A 116 1.93 -6.93 18.55
CA TRP A 116 3.32 -6.52 18.51
C TRP A 116 3.39 -5.07 18.05
N THR A 117 4.15 -4.25 18.79
CA THR A 117 4.23 -2.80 18.56
C THR A 117 5.64 -2.44 18.12
N LEU A 118 5.74 -1.64 17.06
CA LEU A 118 6.97 -1.06 16.57
C LEU A 118 6.95 0.44 16.80
N ASP A 119 8.02 0.96 17.38
CA ASP A 119 8.32 2.40 17.39
C ASP A 119 8.77 2.83 16.00
N VAL A 120 8.06 3.80 15.44
CA VAL A 120 8.30 4.39 14.12
C VAL A 120 8.45 5.91 14.20
N GLU A 121 8.52 6.50 15.39
CA GLU A 121 8.58 7.96 15.61
C GLU A 121 9.79 8.60 14.90
N ALA A 122 10.92 7.89 14.87
CA ALA A 122 12.14 8.38 14.23
C ALA A 122 12.14 8.25 12.69
N TRP A 123 11.10 7.68 12.09
CA TRP A 123 11.04 7.43 10.65
C TRP A 123 10.44 8.62 9.92
N ALA A 124 10.87 8.85 8.68
CA ALA A 124 10.31 9.94 7.89
C ALA A 124 8.85 9.64 7.54
N SER A 125 7.98 10.65 7.61
CA SER A 125 6.62 10.54 7.10
C SER A 125 6.60 10.10 5.63
N GLY A 126 5.68 9.22 5.28
CA GLY A 126 5.62 8.64 3.94
C GLY A 126 5.03 7.25 3.90
N TYR A 127 5.17 6.62 2.74
CA TYR A 127 4.61 5.30 2.47
C TYR A 127 5.62 4.18 2.77
N TYR A 128 5.12 3.10 3.37
CA TYR A 128 5.91 1.94 3.74
C TYR A 128 5.21 0.63 3.39
N VAL A 129 6.02 -0.41 3.13
CA VAL A 129 5.57 -1.78 2.91
C VAL A 129 6.20 -2.70 3.96
N LEU A 130 5.36 -3.38 4.74
CA LEU A 130 5.76 -4.48 5.60
C LEU A 130 5.60 -5.80 4.85
N ASN A 131 6.68 -6.54 4.72
CA ASN A 131 6.69 -7.92 4.25
C ASN A 131 6.86 -8.85 5.46
N LEU A 132 5.95 -9.82 5.60
CA LEU A 132 5.97 -10.86 6.62
C LEU A 132 6.18 -12.22 5.97
N ARG A 133 7.11 -13.00 6.50
CA ARG A 133 7.39 -14.37 6.08
C ARG A 133 7.25 -15.30 7.29
N SER A 134 6.34 -16.26 7.19
CA SER A 134 6.17 -17.33 8.17
C SER A 134 6.16 -18.69 7.47
N ALA A 135 6.10 -19.77 8.25
CA ALA A 135 5.93 -21.11 7.70
C ALA A 135 4.61 -21.28 6.90
N GLU A 136 3.62 -20.42 7.15
CA GLU A 136 2.31 -20.44 6.47
C GLU A 136 2.30 -19.65 5.16
N GLY A 137 3.33 -18.85 4.88
CA GLY A 137 3.45 -18.10 3.62
C GLY A 137 4.07 -16.71 3.75
N HIS A 138 3.92 -15.92 2.68
CA HIS A 138 4.36 -14.53 2.60
C HIS A 138 3.16 -13.60 2.55
N ARG A 139 3.19 -12.50 3.31
CA ARG A 139 2.19 -11.44 3.28
C ARG A 139 2.85 -10.09 3.15
N SER A 140 2.21 -9.19 2.40
CA SER A 140 2.66 -7.80 2.25
C SER A 140 1.54 -6.86 2.65
N LEU A 141 1.80 -5.97 3.59
CA LEU A 141 0.86 -4.96 4.07
C LEU A 141 1.46 -3.57 3.87
N LYS A 142 0.60 -2.60 3.56
CA LYS A 142 0.97 -1.22 3.25
C LYS A 142 0.46 -0.29 4.34
N PHE A 143 1.27 0.65 4.77
CA PHE A 143 0.88 1.66 5.76
C PHE A 143 1.57 3.00 5.48
N VAL A 144 1.06 4.05 6.10
CA VAL A 144 1.54 5.42 5.91
C VAL A 144 1.90 6.01 7.27
N LEU A 145 3.05 6.69 7.32
CA LEU A 145 3.48 7.49 8.46
C LEU A 145 3.19 8.98 8.22
N THR A 146 2.68 9.65 9.24
CA THR A 146 2.39 11.10 9.30
C THR A 146 3.05 11.69 10.55
N GLU A 147 3.21 13.02 10.57
CA GLU A 147 3.58 13.77 11.79
C GLU A 147 2.44 13.85 12.81
#